data_AF-A0A7W0EXC9-F1
#
_entry.id   AF-A0A7W0EXC9-F1
#
_cell.length_a   1.000
_cell.length_b   1.000
_cell.length_c   1.000
_cell.angle_alpha   90.00
_cell.angle_beta   90.00
_cell.angle_gamma   90.00
#
_symmetry.space_group_name_H-M   'P 1'
#
loop_
_entity.id
_entity.type
_entity.pdbx_description
1 polymer ?
#
loop_
_entity_poly.entity_id
_entity_poly.type
_entity_poly.pdbx_seq_one_letter_code
_entity_poly.pdbx_strand_id
1 'polypeptide(L)'
;MPSYNTVFESKEEIYGIVPRADDSVHYSALLQIKDSGKFPVVLEMKFVPPHPFAFNMPEKHIIRATSISDAYAKVAKFFYKYGIRFR
;
A
#
# COMPACT_ATOMS: atom_id res chain seq x y z
N MET A 1 15.35 20.84 -11.57
CA MET A 1 14.26 20.05 -10.98
C MET A 1 14.36 20.17 -9.47
N PRO A 2 13.28 20.48 -8.74
CA PRO A 2 13.31 20.39 -7.29
C PRO A 2 13.64 18.95 -6.89
N SER A 3 14.79 18.74 -6.26
CA SER A 3 15.13 17.48 -5.62
C SER A 3 14.60 17.55 -4.19
N TYR A 4 13.58 16.76 -3.89
CA TYR A 4 13.05 16.66 -2.54
C TYR A 4 13.81 15.57 -1.80
N ASN A 5 14.25 15.87 -0.58
CA ASN A 5 14.99 14.90 0.22
C ASN A 5 14.01 13.95 0.91
N THR A 6 14.32 12.65 0.88
CA THR A 6 13.61 11.67 1.71
C THR A 6 14.07 11.85 3.15
N VAL A 7 13.15 12.25 4.03
CA VAL A 7 13.43 12.48 5.45
C VAL A 7 13.15 11.25 6.29
N PHE A 8 12.34 10.34 5.78
CA PHE A 8 12.00 9.09 6.45
C PHE A 8 11.73 7.98 5.43
N GLU A 9 12.20 6.78 5.76
CA GLU A 9 11.96 5.57 5.00
C GLU A 9 11.69 4.41 5.97
N SER A 10 10.66 3.62 5.67
CA SER A 10 10.31 2.43 6.44
C SER A 10 9.85 1.31 5.52
N LYS A 11 10.16 0.08 5.91
CA LYS A 11 9.59 -1.13 5.29
C LYS A 11 8.35 -1.53 6.08
N GLU A 12 7.25 -1.66 5.38
CA GLU A 12 5.94 -1.95 5.95
C GLU A 12 5.44 -3.29 5.39
N GLU A 13 4.83 -4.11 6.23
CA GLU A 13 4.17 -5.34 5.81
C GLU A 13 2.66 -5.14 5.95
N ILE A 14 1.96 -5.17 4.81
CA ILE A 14 0.56 -4.79 4.70
C ILE A 14 -0.28 -6.03 4.41
N TYR A 15 -1.25 -6.29 5.27
CA TYR A 15 -2.11 -7.46 5.19
C TYR A 15 -3.57 -7.09 4.95
N GLY A 16 -4.25 -7.90 4.15
CA GLY A 16 -5.69 -7.85 3.95
C GLY A 16 -6.29 -9.23 4.10
N ILE A 17 -7.51 -9.31 4.62
CA ILE A 17 -8.27 -10.57 4.74
C ILE A 17 -9.33 -10.61 3.66
N VAL A 18 -9.44 -11.75 2.96
CA VAL A 18 -10.59 -12.06 2.11
C VAL A 18 -11.70 -12.61 3.00
N PRO A 19 -12.83 -11.90 3.17
CA PRO A 19 -13.93 -12.41 3.98
C PRO A 19 -14.47 -13.72 3.41
N ARG A 20 -14.79 -14.69 4.27
CA ARG A 20 -15.45 -15.98 3.94
C ARG A 20 -14.59 -16.98 3.15
N ALA A 21 -13.37 -16.64 2.74
CA ALA A 21 -12.48 -17.53 2.00
C ALA A 21 -11.34 -18.13 2.83
N ASP A 22 -11.23 -17.74 4.12
CA ASP A 22 -10.07 -18.03 5.00
C ASP A 22 -8.72 -17.75 4.30
N ASP A 23 -8.70 -16.70 3.48
CA ASP A 23 -7.56 -16.34 2.65
C ASP A 23 -7.10 -14.91 2.97
N SER A 24 -5.83 -14.63 2.69
CA SER A 24 -5.21 -13.35 2.99
C SER A 24 -4.35 -12.85 1.84
N VAL A 25 -4.24 -11.54 1.76
CA VAL A 25 -3.38 -10.85 0.81
C VAL A 25 -2.27 -10.17 1.57
N HIS A 26 -1.06 -10.28 1.04
CA HIS A 26 0.14 -9.71 1.62
C HIS A 26 0.87 -8.84 0.60
N TYR A 27 1.20 -7.62 1.02
CA TYR A 27 2.09 -6.72 0.30
C TYR A 27 3.26 -6.32 1.19
N SER A 28 4.47 -6.44 0.66
CA SER A 28 5.64 -5.78 1.24
C SER A 28 5.74 -4.39 0.62
N ALA A 29 5.87 -3.37 1.45
CA ALA A 29 5.78 -1.99 1.02
C ALA A 29 6.96 -1.15 1.51
N LEU A 30 7.32 -0.15 0.72
CA LEU A 30 8.30 0.87 1.07
C LEU A 30 7.56 2.20 1.28
N LEU A 31 7.50 2.66 2.52
CA LEU A 31 6.96 3.96 2.89
C LEU A 31 8.09 4.99 2.85
N GLN A 32 7.94 6.02 2.03
CA GLN A 32 8.89 7.12 1.91
C GLN A 32 8.17 8.43 2.19
N ILE A 33 8.79 9.28 3.01
CA ILE A 33 8.30 10.63 3.31
C ILE A 33 9.35 11.63 2.87
N LYS A 34 8.92 12.60 2.09
CA LYS A 34 9.74 13.69 1.58
C LYS A 34 9.51 14.96 2.39
N ASP A 35 10.53 15.81 2.44
CA ASP A 35 10.47 17.11 3.12
C ASP A 35 9.47 18.10 2.51
N SER A 36 9.16 17.95 1.22
CA SER A 36 8.28 18.86 0.48
C SER A 36 7.63 18.17 -0.73
N GLY A 37 6.70 18.89 -1.36
CA GLY A 37 5.93 18.45 -2.51
C GLY A 37 4.43 18.28 -2.22
N LYS A 38 3.62 18.22 -3.28
CA LYS A 38 2.15 18.10 -3.19
C LYS A 38 1.70 16.79 -2.53
N PHE A 39 2.48 15.73 -2.69
CA PHE A 39 2.24 14.41 -2.11
C PHE A 39 3.56 13.92 -1.50
N PRO A 40 3.92 14.40 -0.30
CA PRO A 40 5.20 14.09 0.32
C PRO A 40 5.29 12.63 0.78
N VAL A 41 4.15 11.95 0.96
CA VAL A 41 4.10 10.54 1.37
C VAL A 41 3.89 9.65 0.14
N VAL A 42 4.81 8.71 -0.07
CA VAL A 42 4.75 7.70 -1.13
C VAL A 42 4.83 6.33 -0.48
N LEU A 43 3.92 5.44 -0.87
CA LEU A 43 3.91 4.05 -0.43
C LEU A 43 3.94 3.15 -1.66
N GLU A 44 5.07 2.47 -1.86
CA GLU A 44 5.26 1.54 -2.97
C GLU A 44 5.03 0.12 -2.47
N MET A 45 3.95 -0.51 -2.93
CA MET A 45 3.53 -1.84 -2.51
C MET A 45 3.91 -2.87 -3.58
N LYS A 46 4.50 -3.98 -3.16
CA LYS A 46 4.78 -5.15 -3.98
C LYS A 46 4.08 -6.36 -3.41
N PHE A 47 3.32 -7.05 -4.24
CA PHE A 47 2.59 -8.24 -3.85
C PHE A 47 3.57 -9.34 -3.44
N VAL A 48 3.28 -10.02 -2.35
CA VAL A 48 4.06 -11.16 -1.86
C VAL A 48 3.26 -12.44 -2.13
N PRO A 49 3.75 -13.34 -3.01
CA PRO A 49 3.12 -14.64 -3.26
C PRO A 49 2.94 -15.47 -1.98
N PRO A 50 1.90 -16.32 -1.90
CA PRO A 50 1.04 -16.79 -2.99
C PRO A 50 -0.09 -15.81 -3.36
N HIS A 51 -0.44 -15.75 -4.65
CA HIS A 51 -1.65 -15.06 -5.08
C HIS A 51 -2.89 -15.87 -4.66
N PRO A 52 -3.90 -15.26 -4.03
CA PRO A 52 -5.22 -15.86 -3.90
C PRO A 52 -5.70 -16.31 -5.28
N PHE A 53 -6.12 -17.56 -5.41
CA PHE A 53 -6.60 -18.11 -6.67
C PHE A 53 -7.82 -17.35 -7.22
N ALA A 54 -8.55 -16.65 -6.34
CA ALA A 54 -9.80 -15.95 -6.63
C ALA A 54 -9.64 -14.47 -7.01
N PHE A 55 -8.45 -13.85 -6.84
CA PHE A 55 -8.30 -12.40 -7.02
C PHE A 55 -7.08 -12.04 -7.88
N ASN A 56 -7.34 -11.34 -8.99
CA ASN A 56 -6.28 -10.77 -9.83
C ASN A 56 -5.78 -9.44 -9.23
N MET A 57 -5.10 -9.53 -8.09
CA MET A 57 -4.48 -8.39 -7.42
C MET A 57 -3.25 -7.91 -8.22
N PRO A 58 -3.01 -6.60 -8.35
CA PRO A 58 -1.85 -6.11 -9.09
C PRO A 58 -0.56 -6.42 -8.34
N GLU A 59 0.45 -6.93 -9.05
CA GLU A 59 1.78 -7.24 -8.48
C GLU A 59 2.46 -6.03 -7.84
N LYS A 60 2.19 -4.83 -8.37
CA LYS A 60 2.75 -3.57 -7.88
C LYS A 60 1.67 -2.51 -7.81
N HIS A 61 1.67 -1.74 -6.73
CA HIS A 61 0.77 -0.60 -6.57
C HIS A 61 1.51 0.56 -5.88
N ILE A 62 1.30 1.78 -6.36
CA ILE A 62 1.94 2.97 -5.78
C ILE A 62 0.84 3.91 -5.30
N ILE A 63 0.94 4.29 -4.03
CA ILE A 63 0.06 5.27 -3.41
C ILE A 63 0.85 6.54 -3.16
N ARG A 64 0.26 7.68 -3.57
CA ARG A 64 0.77 9.03 -3.26
C ARG A 64 -0.25 9.74 -2.40
N ALA A 65 0.19 10.31 -1.29
CA ALA A 65 -0.66 10.86 -0.26
C ALA A 65 -0.09 12.14 0.35
N THR A 66 -0.98 12.92 0.96
CA THR A 66 -0.60 14.15 1.68
C THR A 66 -0.11 13.86 3.10
N SER A 67 -0.53 12.74 3.68
CA SER A 67 -0.14 12.28 5.02
C SER A 67 -0.09 10.76 5.09
N ILE A 68 0.52 10.21 6.14
CA ILE A 68 0.56 8.77 6.41
C ILE A 68 -0.87 8.22 6.53
N SER A 69 -1.75 8.91 7.25
CA SER A 69 -3.15 8.50 7.41
C SER A 69 -3.91 8.47 6.07
N ASP A 70 -3.68 9.44 5.18
CA ASP A 70 -4.27 9.42 3.83
C ASP A 70 -3.72 8.25 2.99
N ALA A 71 -2.44 7.90 3.14
CA ALA A 71 -1.85 6.74 2.48
C ALA A 71 -2.56 5.44 2.90
N TYR A 72 -2.71 5.20 4.21
CA TYR A 72 -3.40 3.99 4.70
C TYR A 72 -4.90 3.99 4.43
N ALA A 73 -5.56 5.15 4.41
CA ALA A 73 -6.95 5.25 3.94
C ALA A 73 -7.08 4.84 2.46
N LYS A 74 -6.09 5.19 1.62
CA LYS A 74 -6.02 4.74 0.22
C LYS A 74 -5.70 3.25 0.10
N VAL A 75 -4.87 2.69 0.98
CA VAL A 75 -4.65 1.23 1.07
C VAL A 75 -5.98 0.51 1.36
N ALA A 76 -6.72 0.97 2.38
CA ALA A 76 -8.02 0.40 2.72
C ALA A 76 -9.01 0.48 1.55
N LYS A 77 -9.07 1.62 0.85
CA LYS A 77 -9.88 1.77 -0.38
C LYS A 77 -9.42 0.87 -1.51
N PHE A 78 -8.11 0.68 -1.67
CA PHE A 78 -7.53 -0.21 -2.66
C PHE A 78 -7.98 -1.66 -2.40
N PHE A 79 -7.81 -2.17 -1.18
CA PHE A 79 -8.28 -3.51 -0.79
C PHE A 79 -9.78 -3.66 -0.93
N TYR A 80 -10.56 -2.66 -0.54
CA TYR A 80 -12.02 -2.71 -0.65
C TYR A 80 -12.51 -2.92 -2.09
N LYS A 81 -11.82 -2.36 -3.09
CA LYS A 81 -12.16 -2.58 -4.52
C LYS A 81 -12.09 -4.04 -4.95
N TYR A 82 -11.30 -4.86 -4.25
CA TYR A 82 -11.15 -6.29 -4.51
C TYR A 82 -11.92 -7.15 -3.48
N GLY A 83 -12.80 -6.54 -2.68
CA GLY A 83 -13.54 -7.25 -1.64
C GLY A 83 -12.71 -7.65 -0.42
N ILE A 84 -11.50 -7.11 -0.28
CA ILE A 84 -10.56 -7.40 0.80
C ILE A 84 -10.76 -6.39 1.93
N ARG A 85 -10.66 -6.84 3.18
CA ARG A 85 -10.65 -5.96 4.37
C ARG A 85 -9.21 -5.72 4.81
N PHE A 86 -8.83 -4.45 4.93
CA PHE A 86 -7.57 -4.05 5.56
C PHE A 86 -7.55 -4.48 7.04
N ARG A 87 -6.43 -5.03 7.49
CA ARG A 87 -6.23 -5.55 8.85
C ARG A 87 -5.16 -4.75 9.57
#